data_AF-A0A660MI17-F1
#
_entry.id   AF-A0A660MI17-F1
#
_cell.length_a   1.000
_cell.length_b   1.000
_cell.length_c   1.000
_cell.angle_alpha   90.00
_cell.angle_beta   90.00
_cell.angle_gamma   90.00
#
_symmetry.space_group_name_H-M   'P 1'
#
loop_
_entity.id
_entity.type
_entity.pdbx_description
1 polymer ?
#
loop_
_entity_poly.entity_id
_entity_poly.type
_entity_poly.pdbx_seq_one_letter_code
_entity_poly.pdbx_strand_id
1 'polypeptide(L)'
;MQAVFQLETAMTHPLRSLLAATLFTALTTPAALAEQAAPTAAPETTAPAAAPETATPAAPTADAVPTGTAVPTAPPVIGDTYHFALTGPEDKPVTDADAPFADKYLLVAFGFTSCPDVCPTTLYEFGEMLKKVKEPDVIQPVFISIDPLRDNSKVLNQYTNYFSPRIIGLTGDMPTIEATAKRFNASFGYRHQGKKVTPPDLPEGYTVYHSTMIYLLSPKREMIDVFDYQSGADKLARDIEKAIAKDRGDKA
;
A
#
# COMPACT_ATOMS: atom_id res chain seq x y z
N MET A 1 -63.34 -19.99 -21.45
CA MET A 1 -63.11 -20.82 -20.24
C MET A 1 -62.25 -19.98 -19.29
N GLN A 2 -62.64 -19.69 -18.03
CA GLN A 2 -62.95 -20.59 -16.90
C GLN A 2 -61.75 -21.51 -16.56
N ALA A 3 -61.31 -21.69 -15.32
CA ALA A 3 -61.75 -21.20 -14.00
C ALA A 3 -60.49 -21.07 -13.10
N VAL A 4 -60.33 -20.02 -12.27
CA VAL A 4 -60.84 -19.88 -10.89
C VAL A 4 -60.55 -21.09 -9.99
N PHE A 5 -59.63 -20.92 -9.03
CA PHE A 5 -59.89 -21.26 -7.63
C PHE A 5 -59.00 -20.41 -6.71
N GLN A 6 -59.62 -19.60 -5.84
CA GLN A 6 -58.97 -19.03 -4.66
C GLN A 6 -59.20 -19.96 -3.47
N LEU A 7 -58.38 -19.85 -2.43
CA LEU A 7 -58.93 -19.82 -1.08
C LEU A 7 -58.03 -19.00 -0.14
N GLU A 8 -58.66 -18.11 0.60
CA GLU A 8 -58.05 -17.29 1.65
C GLU A 8 -57.87 -18.11 2.94
N THR A 9 -56.94 -17.70 3.81
CA THR A 9 -57.32 -17.50 5.22
C THR A 9 -56.42 -16.47 5.89
N ALA A 10 -57.03 -15.53 6.63
CA ALA A 10 -56.34 -14.50 7.39
C ALA A 10 -56.58 -14.69 8.90
N MET A 11 -55.55 -14.44 9.71
CA MET A 11 -55.63 -14.10 11.14
C MET A 11 -54.43 -13.16 11.41
N THR A 12 -54.54 -11.88 11.77
CA THR A 12 -55.24 -11.23 12.90
C THR A 12 -54.95 -11.87 14.26
N HIS A 13 -54.04 -11.27 15.04
CA HIS A 13 -54.42 -10.42 16.20
C HIS A 13 -53.18 -9.78 16.88
N PRO A 14 -53.33 -8.64 17.58
CA PRO A 14 -52.25 -7.98 18.32
C PRO A 14 -52.21 -8.44 19.79
N LEU A 15 -51.15 -8.11 20.54
CA LEU A 15 -51.28 -7.90 21.99
C LEU A 15 -50.18 -6.98 22.59
N ARG A 16 -50.60 -6.10 23.51
CA ARG A 16 -49.74 -5.35 24.44
C ARG A 16 -49.54 -6.17 25.72
N SER A 17 -48.34 -6.16 26.30
CA SER A 17 -48.01 -6.36 27.74
C SER A 17 -46.50 -6.53 27.92
N LEU A 18 -45.85 -6.24 29.06
CA LEU A 18 -46.23 -5.50 30.27
C LEU A 18 -44.92 -5.07 30.98
N LEU A 19 -45.03 -4.26 32.03
CA LEU A 19 -43.91 -3.87 32.92
C LEU A 19 -43.12 -5.08 33.44
N ALA A 20 -41.80 -4.94 33.51
CA ALA A 20 -40.98 -5.53 34.56
C ALA A 20 -39.81 -4.58 34.89
N ALA A 21 -39.92 -3.85 35.99
CA ALA A 21 -38.82 -3.06 36.53
C ALA A 21 -38.05 -3.90 37.56
N THR A 22 -36.73 -3.96 37.43
CA THR A 22 -35.85 -4.51 38.48
C THR A 22 -34.73 -3.50 38.78
N LEU A 23 -34.84 -2.87 39.95
CA LEU A 23 -33.70 -2.19 40.58
C LEU A 23 -32.61 -3.22 40.86
N PHE A 24 -31.34 -2.87 40.59
CA PHE A 24 -30.24 -3.34 41.44
C PHE A 24 -29.15 -2.27 41.56
N THR A 25 -29.20 -1.57 42.70
CA THR A 25 -28.12 -0.89 43.44
C THR A 25 -26.88 -0.38 42.67
N ALA A 26 -26.73 0.94 42.60
CA ALA A 26 -25.43 1.57 42.43
C ALA A 26 -24.55 1.35 43.69
N LEU A 27 -23.28 1.00 43.49
CA LEU A 27 -22.25 1.05 44.53
C LEU A 27 -21.38 2.28 44.30
N THR A 28 -21.59 3.28 45.15
CA THR A 28 -20.83 4.52 45.19
C THR A 28 -19.50 4.33 45.91
N THR A 29 -18.38 4.57 45.23
CA THR A 29 -17.06 4.73 45.86
C THR A 29 -16.81 6.21 46.13
N PRO A 30 -16.46 6.64 47.35
CA PRO A 30 -16.36 8.06 47.69
C PRO A 30 -15.07 8.70 47.15
N ALA A 31 -15.19 9.94 46.68
CA ALA A 31 -14.04 10.82 46.49
C ALA A 31 -13.57 11.35 47.86
N ALA A 32 -12.26 11.32 48.10
CA ALA A 32 -11.63 12.02 49.23
C ALA A 32 -11.05 13.35 48.73
N LEU A 33 -11.42 14.44 49.40
CA LEU A 33 -10.99 15.81 49.11
C LEU A 33 -10.34 16.39 50.38
N ALA A 34 -9.08 16.80 50.30
CA ALA A 34 -8.31 17.58 51.28
C ALA A 34 -6.86 17.70 50.75
N GLU A 35 -6.08 18.77 50.93
CA GLU A 35 -6.33 20.14 51.41
C GLU A 35 -5.20 21.02 50.82
N GLN A 36 -5.40 22.33 50.68
CA GLN A 36 -4.43 23.25 50.04
C GLN A 36 -3.25 23.65 50.96
N ALA A 37 -2.06 23.86 50.38
CA ALA A 37 -1.05 24.78 50.94
C ALA A 37 -0.02 25.27 49.89
N ALA A 38 -0.07 26.56 49.56
CA ALA A 38 1.04 27.41 49.12
C ALA A 38 1.16 28.54 50.18
N PRO A 39 2.21 29.42 50.25
CA PRO A 39 3.21 29.80 49.23
C PRO A 39 4.67 29.71 49.78
N THR A 40 5.76 30.16 49.13
CA THR A 40 6.21 31.58 48.96
C THR A 40 7.58 31.65 48.26
N ALA A 41 7.92 32.82 47.71
CA ALA A 41 9.25 33.35 47.38
C ALA A 41 9.91 32.99 46.02
N ALA A 42 9.92 34.00 45.12
CA ALA A 42 11.08 34.35 44.28
C ALA A 42 11.97 35.32 45.09
N PRO A 43 13.28 35.47 44.80
CA PRO A 43 13.78 36.11 43.58
C PRO A 43 15.07 35.42 43.03
N GLU A 44 15.85 35.88 42.02
CA GLU A 44 15.83 37.09 41.18
C GLU A 44 16.48 36.85 39.79
N THR A 45 16.76 37.92 39.04
CA THR A 45 17.46 38.03 37.74
C THR A 45 18.94 37.60 37.70
N THR A 46 19.38 37.01 36.58
CA THR A 46 20.42 37.62 35.70
C THR A 46 20.49 36.95 34.31
N ALA A 47 20.62 37.76 33.25
CA ALA A 47 21.04 37.32 31.92
C ALA A 47 22.58 37.34 31.82
N PRO A 48 23.18 36.72 30.77
CA PRO A 48 23.65 37.59 29.68
C PRO A 48 23.62 37.00 28.25
N ALA A 49 23.50 37.93 27.30
CA ALA A 49 24.19 38.05 26.00
C ALA A 49 24.47 36.82 25.10
N ALA A 50 23.68 36.76 24.02
CA ALA A 50 24.03 36.54 22.61
C ALA A 50 25.50 36.21 22.19
N ALA A 51 25.57 35.17 21.33
CA ALA A 51 26.34 35.07 20.07
C ALA A 51 27.90 35.05 20.14
N PRO A 52 28.60 34.23 19.30
CA PRO A 52 28.44 34.29 17.84
C PRO A 52 28.18 32.96 17.12
N GLU A 53 27.83 33.09 15.84
CA GLU A 53 27.71 32.03 14.85
C GLU A 53 29.06 31.33 14.58
N THR A 54 29.02 30.03 14.28
CA THR A 54 29.69 29.33 13.15
C THR A 54 29.99 27.86 13.49
N ALA A 55 29.18 26.95 12.97
CA ALA A 55 29.56 25.57 12.66
C ALA A 55 28.41 24.86 11.94
N THR A 56 28.43 24.86 10.61
CA THR A 56 27.61 23.93 9.81
C THR A 56 28.03 22.50 10.15
N PRO A 57 27.17 21.63 10.70
CA PRO A 57 27.46 20.21 10.72
C PRO A 57 27.49 19.73 9.26
N ALA A 58 28.64 19.22 8.82
CA ALA A 58 28.78 18.70 7.48
C ALA A 58 27.71 17.61 7.23
N ALA A 59 27.10 17.64 6.05
CA ALA A 59 26.22 16.56 5.62
C ALA A 59 26.97 15.23 5.73
N PRO A 60 26.37 14.15 6.26
CA PRO A 60 26.97 12.83 6.15
C PRO A 60 27.18 12.56 4.65
N THR A 61 28.41 12.19 4.30
CA THR A 61 28.73 11.78 2.94
C THR A 61 27.77 10.69 2.53
N ALA A 62 27.14 10.84 1.36
CA ALA A 62 26.30 9.81 0.79
C ALA A 62 27.16 8.58 0.50
N ASP A 63 27.21 7.64 1.45
CA ASP A 63 27.69 6.30 1.20
C ASP A 63 26.87 5.75 0.04
N ALA A 64 27.55 5.47 -1.07
CA ALA A 64 26.90 5.00 -2.27
C ALA A 64 26.17 3.69 -1.93
N VAL A 65 24.83 3.73 -1.95
CA VAL A 65 23.99 2.53 -1.91
C VAL A 65 24.55 1.61 -3.00
N PRO A 66 25.01 0.39 -2.67
CA PRO A 66 25.59 -0.48 -3.67
C PRO A 66 24.49 -0.88 -4.62
N THR A 67 24.43 -0.23 -5.79
CA THR A 67 23.52 -0.53 -6.88
C THR A 67 23.76 -1.99 -7.28
N GLY A 68 22.97 -2.88 -6.69
CA GLY A 68 22.99 -4.30 -6.97
C GLY A 68 22.74 -4.45 -8.45
N THR A 69 23.75 -4.92 -9.19
CA THR A 69 23.72 -4.99 -10.64
C THR A 69 22.46 -5.73 -11.07
N ALA A 70 21.53 -5.01 -11.71
CA ALA A 70 20.28 -5.58 -12.16
C ALA A 70 20.59 -6.80 -13.02
N VAL A 71 20.15 -7.98 -12.55
CA VAL A 71 20.37 -9.21 -13.31
C VAL A 71 19.58 -9.05 -14.60
N PRO A 72 20.21 -9.16 -15.79
CA PRO A 72 19.51 -9.00 -17.05
C PRO A 72 18.47 -10.11 -17.17
N THR A 73 17.25 -9.74 -16.82
CA THR A 73 16.07 -10.58 -16.97
C THR A 73 15.53 -10.27 -18.36
N ALA A 74 14.97 -11.26 -19.07
CA ALA A 74 14.39 -10.95 -20.38
C ALA A 74 13.30 -9.88 -20.22
N PRO A 75 13.06 -9.02 -21.23
CA PRO A 75 11.94 -8.10 -21.17
C PRO A 75 10.64 -8.85 -20.88
N PRO A 76 9.73 -8.30 -20.07
CA PRO A 76 8.39 -8.86 -19.93
C PRO A 76 7.67 -8.84 -21.30
N VAL A 77 6.73 -9.76 -21.48
CA VAL A 77 6.11 -10.00 -22.79
C VAL A 77 4.83 -9.17 -22.91
N ILE A 78 4.88 -8.15 -23.78
CA ILE A 78 3.70 -7.37 -24.14
C ILE A 78 2.70 -8.26 -24.90
N GLY A 79 1.45 -8.24 -24.46
CA GLY A 79 0.34 -9.05 -25.00
C GLY A 79 0.05 -10.35 -24.24
N ASP A 80 0.98 -10.83 -23.39
CA ASP A 80 0.72 -11.98 -22.52
C ASP A 80 -0.20 -11.60 -21.34
N THR A 81 -0.88 -12.60 -20.75
CA THR A 81 -1.82 -12.41 -19.63
C THR A 81 -1.17 -12.69 -18.27
N TYR A 82 -1.32 -11.75 -17.32
CA TYR A 82 -0.62 -11.75 -16.02
C TYR A 82 -1.60 -11.79 -14.84
N HIS A 83 -1.83 -12.99 -14.29
CA HIS A 83 -2.65 -13.19 -13.10
C HIS A 83 -1.83 -13.27 -11.81
N PHE A 84 -2.42 -12.84 -10.70
CA PHE A 84 -1.88 -12.95 -9.35
C PHE A 84 -2.96 -13.35 -8.33
N ALA A 85 -2.53 -14.08 -7.31
CA ALA A 85 -3.28 -14.33 -6.08
C ALA A 85 -2.32 -14.04 -4.92
N LEU A 86 -2.67 -13.09 -4.06
CA LEU A 86 -1.79 -12.49 -3.05
C LEU A 86 -2.57 -12.18 -1.77
N THR A 87 -1.88 -11.69 -0.75
CA THR A 87 -2.47 -11.20 0.51
C THR A 87 -2.52 -9.68 0.47
N GLY A 88 -3.71 -9.10 0.54
CA GLY A 88 -3.94 -7.66 0.62
C GLY A 88 -4.01 -7.13 2.05
N PRO A 89 -4.54 -5.89 2.24
CA PRO A 89 -4.79 -5.31 3.55
C PRO A 89 -5.67 -6.19 4.44
N GLU A 90 -5.46 -6.10 5.77
CA GLU A 90 -6.18 -6.91 6.77
C GLU A 90 -6.02 -8.42 6.57
N ASP A 91 -4.88 -8.85 6.02
CA ASP A 91 -4.51 -10.24 5.74
C ASP A 91 -5.51 -10.98 4.83
N LYS A 92 -6.29 -10.24 4.03
CA LYS A 92 -7.29 -10.79 3.12
C LYS A 92 -6.63 -11.41 1.89
N PRO A 93 -6.94 -12.67 1.52
CA PRO A 93 -6.54 -13.20 0.22
C PRO A 93 -7.30 -12.43 -0.88
N VAL A 94 -6.59 -12.04 -1.93
CA VAL A 94 -7.11 -11.29 -3.09
C VAL A 94 -6.52 -11.81 -4.39
N THR A 95 -7.30 -11.71 -5.46
CA THR A 95 -6.91 -12.01 -6.84
C THR A 95 -7.07 -10.79 -7.73
N ASP A 96 -6.46 -10.80 -8.91
CA ASP A 96 -6.62 -9.72 -9.91
C ASP A 96 -8.03 -9.60 -10.52
N ALA A 97 -8.92 -10.56 -10.21
CA ALA A 97 -10.33 -10.58 -10.56
C ALA A 97 -11.26 -10.04 -9.45
N ASP A 98 -10.75 -9.80 -8.25
CA ASP A 98 -11.53 -9.22 -7.15
C ASP A 98 -11.66 -7.70 -7.27
N ALA A 99 -12.64 -7.12 -6.59
CA ALA A 99 -12.69 -5.67 -6.40
C ALA A 99 -11.54 -5.22 -5.46
N PRO A 100 -10.85 -4.10 -5.74
CA PRO A 100 -11.14 -3.10 -6.78
C PRO A 100 -10.31 -3.28 -8.07
N PHE A 101 -9.69 -4.44 -8.29
CA PHE A 101 -8.85 -4.70 -9.47
C PHE A 101 -9.69 -4.98 -10.72
N ALA A 102 -10.81 -5.69 -10.57
CA ALA A 102 -11.76 -6.00 -11.64
C ALA A 102 -12.08 -4.79 -12.52
N ASP A 103 -12.05 -5.00 -13.85
CA ASP A 103 -12.30 -3.98 -14.88
C ASP A 103 -11.39 -2.73 -14.85
N LYS A 104 -10.27 -2.76 -14.10
CA LYS A 104 -9.25 -1.69 -14.06
C LYS A 104 -8.00 -2.02 -14.85
N TYR A 105 -7.36 -0.97 -15.35
CA TYR A 105 -5.96 -0.98 -15.70
C TYR A 105 -5.13 -1.05 -14.41
N LEU A 106 -4.25 -2.05 -14.29
CA LEU A 106 -3.40 -2.20 -13.11
C LEU A 106 -2.02 -1.62 -13.40
N LEU A 107 -1.59 -0.67 -12.56
CA LEU A 107 -0.25 -0.10 -12.60
C LEU A 107 0.57 -0.77 -11.49
N VAL A 108 1.29 -1.83 -11.85
CA VAL A 108 1.96 -2.74 -10.91
C VAL A 108 3.43 -2.33 -10.76
N ALA A 109 3.92 -2.27 -9.53
CA ALA A 109 5.35 -2.19 -9.22
C ALA A 109 5.73 -3.21 -8.15
N PHE A 110 6.94 -3.78 -8.25
CA PHE A 110 7.51 -4.68 -7.25
C PHE A 110 8.54 -3.92 -6.40
N GLY A 111 8.52 -4.10 -5.08
CA GLY A 111 9.41 -3.38 -4.17
C GLY A 111 9.33 -3.86 -2.73
N PHE A 112 9.83 -3.07 -1.78
CA PHE A 112 9.76 -3.37 -0.35
C PHE A 112 9.79 -2.08 0.49
N THR A 113 9.21 -2.10 1.69
CA THR A 113 9.04 -0.87 2.51
C THR A 113 10.36 -0.27 3.00
N SER A 114 11.40 -1.10 3.15
CA SER A 114 12.73 -0.67 3.60
C SER A 114 13.64 -0.17 2.45
N CYS A 115 13.10 0.08 1.26
CA CYS A 115 13.88 0.56 0.12
C CYS A 115 14.09 2.09 0.22
N PRO A 116 15.34 2.59 0.19
CA PRO A 116 15.63 3.98 0.57
C PRO A 116 15.31 5.04 -0.49
N ASP A 117 15.07 4.67 -1.75
CA ASP A 117 14.96 5.61 -2.88
C ASP A 117 13.91 5.17 -3.92
N VAL A 118 14.18 4.08 -4.65
CA VAL A 118 13.35 3.62 -5.78
C VAL A 118 11.86 3.48 -5.40
N CYS A 119 11.55 2.74 -4.32
CA CYS A 119 10.16 2.50 -3.93
C CYS A 119 9.42 3.78 -3.50
N PRO A 120 9.94 4.61 -2.57
CA PRO A 120 9.25 5.85 -2.20
C PRO A 120 9.10 6.82 -3.39
N THR A 121 10.06 6.88 -4.32
CA THR A 121 9.89 7.68 -5.54
C THR A 121 8.78 7.16 -6.44
N THR A 122 8.74 5.85 -6.75
CA THR A 122 7.67 5.26 -7.59
C THR A 122 6.28 5.47 -6.98
N LEU A 123 6.13 5.31 -5.66
CA LEU A 123 4.83 5.49 -5.00
C LEU A 123 4.39 6.96 -4.95
N TYR A 124 5.34 7.89 -4.80
CA TYR A 124 5.06 9.32 -4.98
C TYR A 124 4.63 9.63 -6.42
N GLU A 125 5.34 9.10 -7.43
CA GLU A 125 4.98 9.27 -8.84
C GLU A 125 3.58 8.72 -9.15
N PHE A 126 3.18 7.59 -8.56
CA PHE A 126 1.81 7.06 -8.68
C PHE A 126 0.76 8.01 -8.10
N GLY A 127 1.02 8.56 -6.91
CA GLY A 127 0.13 9.52 -6.24
C GLY A 127 -0.04 10.82 -7.03
N GLU A 128 1.05 11.35 -7.61
CA GLU A 128 1.01 12.56 -8.43
C GLU A 128 0.44 12.32 -9.83
N MET A 129 0.72 11.18 -10.45
CA MET A 129 0.19 10.80 -11.77
C MET A 129 -1.35 10.71 -11.75
N LEU A 130 -1.92 10.11 -10.69
CA LEU A 130 -3.37 10.03 -10.51
C LEU A 130 -4.08 11.39 -10.41
N LYS A 131 -3.35 12.48 -10.12
CA LYS A 131 -3.90 13.86 -10.11
C LYS A 131 -3.86 14.52 -11.49
N LYS A 132 -3.20 13.90 -12.47
CA LYS A 132 -2.86 14.49 -13.78
C LYS A 132 -3.56 13.82 -14.96
N VAL A 133 -3.91 12.54 -14.83
CA VAL A 133 -4.68 11.79 -15.83
C VAL A 133 -6.17 12.20 -15.84
N LYS A 134 -6.81 12.12 -17.01
CA LYS A 134 -8.22 12.48 -17.23
C LYS A 134 -9.21 11.50 -16.58
N GLU A 135 -8.88 10.22 -16.60
CA GLU A 135 -9.70 9.12 -16.08
C GLU A 135 -8.95 8.37 -14.97
N PRO A 136 -8.67 8.98 -13.80
CA PRO A 136 -7.92 8.30 -12.75
C PRO A 136 -8.65 7.04 -12.27
N ASP A 137 -9.98 7.01 -12.30
CA ASP A 137 -10.81 5.93 -11.78
C ASP A 137 -10.77 4.62 -12.60
N VAL A 138 -10.18 4.61 -13.80
CA VAL A 138 -9.92 3.37 -14.54
C VAL A 138 -8.57 2.75 -14.18
N ILE A 139 -7.72 3.45 -13.41
CA ILE A 139 -6.38 3.02 -13.02
C ILE A 139 -6.36 2.65 -11.54
N GLN A 140 -5.87 1.45 -11.24
CA GLN A 140 -5.63 0.95 -9.89
C GLN A 140 -4.12 0.68 -9.71
N PRO A 141 -3.37 1.54 -9.01
CA PRO A 141 -1.97 1.26 -8.68
C PRO A 141 -1.86 0.12 -7.66
N VAL A 142 -0.91 -0.77 -7.89
CA VAL A 142 -0.65 -1.96 -7.06
C VAL A 142 0.83 -2.04 -6.75
N PHE A 143 1.17 -2.14 -5.46
CA PHE A 143 2.53 -2.30 -4.99
C PHE A 143 2.69 -3.70 -4.38
N ILE A 144 3.41 -4.58 -5.08
CA ILE A 144 3.64 -5.95 -4.63
C ILE A 144 4.96 -5.99 -3.86
N SER A 145 4.88 -6.29 -2.57
CA SER A 145 6.08 -6.52 -1.77
C SER A 145 6.77 -7.81 -2.20
N ILE A 146 8.10 -7.74 -2.28
CA ILE A 146 9.00 -8.88 -2.46
C ILE A 146 9.70 -9.29 -1.15
N ASP A 147 9.27 -8.79 0.01
CA ASP A 147 10.00 -8.93 1.28
C ASP A 147 9.08 -9.19 2.50
N PRO A 148 8.34 -10.33 2.50
CA PRO A 148 7.26 -10.58 3.44
C PRO A 148 7.70 -10.75 4.90
N LEU A 149 9.01 -10.93 5.17
CA LEU A 149 9.54 -10.99 6.54
C LEU A 149 9.47 -9.63 7.25
N ARG A 150 9.54 -8.52 6.49
CA ARG A 150 9.41 -7.15 7.01
C ARG A 150 8.07 -6.53 6.63
N ASP A 151 7.58 -6.85 5.43
CA ASP A 151 6.38 -6.26 4.83
C ASP A 151 5.13 -7.13 5.03
N ASN A 152 4.69 -7.26 6.28
CA ASN A 152 3.36 -7.80 6.57
C ASN A 152 2.26 -6.83 6.09
N SER A 153 1.03 -7.33 5.87
CA SER A 153 -0.06 -6.55 5.29
C SER A 153 -0.40 -5.26 6.04
N LYS A 154 -0.20 -5.22 7.37
CA LYS A 154 -0.43 -4.00 8.16
C LYS A 154 0.62 -2.94 7.88
N VAL A 155 1.91 -3.29 7.95
CA VAL A 155 3.04 -2.38 7.67
C VAL A 155 2.99 -1.90 6.23
N LEU A 156 2.76 -2.82 5.28
CA LEU A 156 2.69 -2.50 3.85
C LEU A 156 1.53 -1.55 3.52
N ASN A 157 0.33 -1.79 4.09
CA ASN A 157 -0.82 -0.91 3.91
C ASN A 157 -0.58 0.47 4.56
N GLN A 158 0.10 0.56 5.71
CA GLN A 158 0.48 1.86 6.27
C GLN A 158 1.47 2.61 5.36
N TYR A 159 2.43 1.89 4.77
CA TYR A 159 3.42 2.45 3.86
C TYR A 159 2.80 2.98 2.56
N THR A 160 1.93 2.23 1.89
CA THR A 160 1.31 2.70 0.62
C THR A 160 0.34 3.86 0.84
N ASN A 161 -0.45 3.83 1.92
CA ASN A 161 -1.40 4.90 2.25
C ASN A 161 -0.75 6.25 2.56
N TYR A 162 0.54 6.28 2.96
CA TYR A 162 1.29 7.53 3.12
C TYR A 162 1.41 8.32 1.81
N PHE A 163 1.57 7.62 0.68
CA PHE A 163 1.70 8.25 -0.64
C PHE A 163 0.33 8.54 -1.28
N SER A 164 -0.60 7.58 -1.21
CA SER A 164 -1.98 7.77 -1.67
C SER A 164 -2.88 6.64 -1.16
N PRO A 165 -4.11 6.93 -0.68
CA PRO A 165 -5.08 5.91 -0.29
C PRO A 165 -5.61 5.06 -1.45
N ARG A 166 -5.21 5.40 -2.69
CA ARG A 166 -5.53 4.61 -3.89
C ARG A 166 -4.50 3.53 -4.20
N ILE A 167 -3.34 3.50 -3.53
CA ILE A 167 -2.29 2.51 -3.80
C ILE A 167 -2.52 1.30 -2.90
N ILE A 168 -2.80 0.14 -3.50
CA ILE A 168 -2.98 -1.10 -2.75
C ILE A 168 -1.65 -1.83 -2.62
N GLY A 169 -1.21 -2.02 -1.38
CA GLY A 169 -0.09 -2.89 -1.03
C GLY A 169 -0.53 -4.35 -0.95
N LEU A 170 0.18 -5.23 -1.67
CA LEU A 170 -0.01 -6.69 -1.67
C LEU A 170 1.27 -7.39 -1.22
N THR A 171 1.15 -8.44 -0.42
CA THR A 171 2.23 -9.31 0.05
C THR A 171 1.82 -10.78 -0.11
N GLY A 172 2.52 -11.73 0.51
CA GLY A 172 2.17 -13.16 0.44
C GLY A 172 3.23 -14.03 1.10
N ASP A 173 3.11 -15.35 0.95
CA ASP A 173 4.23 -16.24 1.26
C ASP A 173 5.33 -16.14 0.17
N MET A 174 6.55 -16.56 0.54
CA MET A 174 7.70 -16.50 -0.36
C MET A 174 7.48 -17.24 -1.70
N PRO A 175 6.96 -18.48 -1.73
CA PRO A 175 6.66 -19.17 -2.99
C PRO A 175 5.68 -18.42 -3.90
N THR A 176 4.64 -17.80 -3.34
CA THR A 176 3.64 -17.04 -4.09
C THR A 176 4.23 -15.74 -4.65
N ILE A 177 5.05 -15.04 -3.86
CA ILE A 177 5.79 -13.85 -4.30
C ILE A 177 6.78 -14.20 -5.42
N GLU A 178 7.59 -15.25 -5.25
CA GLU A 178 8.54 -15.72 -6.28
C GLU A 178 7.84 -16.12 -7.57
N ALA A 179 6.74 -16.88 -7.48
CA ALA A 179 5.95 -17.27 -8.63
C ALA A 179 5.28 -16.07 -9.33
N THR A 180 4.85 -15.06 -8.58
CA THR A 180 4.25 -13.84 -9.14
C THR A 180 5.32 -13.00 -9.84
N ALA A 181 6.40 -12.63 -9.14
CA ALA A 181 7.50 -11.85 -9.70
C ALA A 181 8.10 -12.53 -10.95
N LYS A 182 8.27 -13.86 -10.94
CA LYS A 182 8.74 -14.63 -12.10
C LYS A 182 7.82 -14.49 -13.33
N ARG A 183 6.49 -14.44 -13.16
CA ARG A 183 5.56 -14.21 -14.29
C ARG A 183 5.86 -12.86 -14.95
N PHE A 184 5.93 -11.79 -14.15
CA PHE A 184 6.26 -10.43 -14.59
C PHE A 184 7.72 -10.22 -15.04
N ASN A 185 8.56 -11.25 -14.98
CA ASN A 185 10.02 -11.15 -15.12
C ASN A 185 10.65 -10.06 -14.22
N ALA A 186 10.03 -9.82 -13.06
CA ALA A 186 10.56 -8.95 -12.03
C ALA A 186 11.65 -9.71 -11.25
N SER A 187 12.92 -9.38 -11.49
CA SER A 187 14.02 -9.98 -10.76
C SER A 187 14.20 -9.35 -9.39
N PHE A 188 14.51 -10.18 -8.39
CA PHE A 188 14.86 -9.71 -7.06
C PHE A 188 15.78 -10.70 -6.34
N GLY A 189 16.20 -10.33 -5.13
CA GLY A 189 16.83 -11.23 -4.20
C GLY A 189 17.53 -10.52 -3.06
N TYR A 190 18.22 -11.31 -2.25
CA TYR A 190 18.71 -10.91 -0.93
C TYR A 190 20.22 -11.07 -0.84
N ARG A 191 20.88 -10.13 -0.15
CA ARG A 191 22.31 -10.20 0.14
C ARG A 191 22.59 -9.89 1.59
N HIS A 192 23.62 -10.52 2.15
CA HIS A 192 24.17 -10.18 3.46
C HIS A 192 25.70 -10.19 3.35
N GLN A 193 26.36 -9.13 3.82
CA GLN A 193 27.82 -8.96 3.68
C GLN A 193 28.33 -9.23 2.25
N GLY A 194 27.59 -8.75 1.24
CA GLY A 194 27.89 -8.94 -0.19
C GLY A 194 27.62 -10.34 -0.76
N LYS A 195 27.32 -11.35 0.06
CA LYS A 195 26.98 -12.72 -0.39
C LYS A 195 25.48 -12.82 -0.66
N LYS A 196 25.07 -13.62 -1.65
CA LYS A 196 23.65 -13.96 -1.84
C LYS A 196 23.18 -14.81 -0.67
N VAL A 197 22.00 -14.50 -0.16
CA VAL A 197 21.25 -15.31 0.83
C VAL A 197 19.85 -15.61 0.27
N THR A 198 19.16 -16.59 0.83
CA THR A 198 17.88 -17.09 0.32
C THR A 198 16.90 -17.35 1.45
N PRO A 199 15.61 -16.98 1.32
CA PRO A 199 14.58 -17.37 2.28
C PRO A 199 14.46 -18.90 2.43
N PRO A 200 13.97 -19.39 3.59
CA PRO A 200 13.55 -18.62 4.76
C PRO A 200 14.72 -18.08 5.61
N ASP A 201 15.94 -18.59 5.41
CA ASP A 201 17.11 -18.33 6.25
C ASP A 201 17.81 -16.99 5.93
N LEU A 202 17.08 -15.88 6.11
CA LEU A 202 17.63 -14.53 5.95
C LEU A 202 18.23 -14.01 7.28
N PRO A 203 19.55 -13.70 7.32
CA PRO A 203 20.19 -13.15 8.52
C PRO A 203 19.84 -11.68 8.73
N GLU A 204 19.80 -11.22 9.98
CA GLU A 204 19.55 -9.81 10.32
C GLU A 204 20.48 -8.85 9.54
N GLY A 205 19.96 -7.71 9.10
CA GLY A 205 20.71 -6.75 8.29
C GLY A 205 20.95 -7.21 6.84
N TYR A 206 20.12 -8.10 6.30
CA TYR A 206 20.11 -8.36 4.86
C TYR A 206 19.65 -7.13 4.06
N THR A 207 20.24 -6.94 2.89
CA THR A 207 19.80 -5.99 1.86
C THR A 207 19.03 -6.72 0.77
N VAL A 208 18.14 -5.99 0.10
CA VAL A 208 17.31 -6.50 -0.99
C VAL A 208 17.65 -5.74 -2.26
N TYR A 209 17.74 -6.43 -3.40
CA TYR A 209 17.79 -5.84 -4.73
C TYR A 209 16.54 -6.24 -5.51
N HIS A 210 16.05 -5.38 -6.38
CA HIS A 210 14.86 -5.63 -7.20
C HIS A 210 14.91 -4.89 -8.53
N SER A 211 14.14 -5.39 -9.51
CA SER A 211 13.83 -4.69 -10.76
C SER A 211 12.94 -3.48 -10.50
N THR A 212 13.24 -2.38 -11.17
CA THR A 212 12.64 -1.06 -10.94
C THR A 212 11.59 -0.69 -11.98
N MET A 213 10.96 -1.70 -12.60
CA MET A 213 10.01 -1.53 -13.70
C MET A 213 8.58 -1.33 -13.18
N ILE A 214 7.82 -0.49 -13.88
CA ILE A 214 6.39 -0.26 -13.66
C ILE A 214 5.64 -0.93 -14.83
N TYR A 215 4.72 -1.84 -14.52
CA TYR A 215 4.00 -2.63 -15.51
C TYR A 215 2.56 -2.16 -15.63
N LEU A 216 2.05 -2.03 -16.87
CA LEU A 216 0.65 -1.67 -17.13
C LEU A 216 -0.11 -2.87 -17.69
N LEU A 217 -1.10 -3.36 -16.95
CA LEU A 217 -2.01 -4.41 -17.39
C LEU A 217 -3.36 -3.81 -17.81
N SER A 218 -3.94 -4.30 -18.90
CA SER A 218 -5.32 -3.99 -19.31
C SER A 218 -6.34 -4.63 -18.34
N PRO A 219 -7.63 -4.25 -18.41
CA PRO A 219 -8.73 -4.94 -17.72
C PRO A 219 -8.77 -6.46 -17.94
N LYS A 220 -8.27 -6.95 -19.08
CA LYS A 220 -8.15 -8.39 -19.40
C LYS A 220 -6.90 -9.06 -18.83
N ARG A 221 -6.09 -8.32 -18.08
CA ARG A 221 -4.76 -8.71 -17.55
C ARG A 221 -3.68 -8.91 -18.60
N GLU A 222 -3.92 -8.49 -19.83
CA GLU A 222 -2.89 -8.42 -20.88
C GLU A 222 -1.89 -7.31 -20.53
N MET A 223 -0.59 -7.55 -20.58
CA MET A 223 0.40 -6.48 -20.40
C MET A 223 0.48 -5.62 -21.65
N ILE A 224 0.18 -4.33 -21.52
CA ILE A 224 0.08 -3.41 -22.68
C ILE A 224 1.25 -2.45 -22.80
N ASP A 225 1.93 -2.13 -21.70
CA ASP A 225 3.15 -1.30 -21.70
C ASP A 225 3.97 -1.49 -20.41
N VAL A 226 5.23 -1.01 -20.43
CA VAL A 226 6.15 -1.02 -19.29
C VAL A 226 6.95 0.27 -19.26
N PHE A 227 7.06 0.88 -18.08
CA PHE A 227 7.68 2.18 -17.86
C PHE A 227 8.84 2.10 -16.86
N ASP A 228 9.85 2.93 -17.09
CA ASP A 228 10.90 3.19 -16.11
C ASP A 228 10.36 4.02 -14.93
N TYR A 229 10.77 3.66 -13.70
CA TYR A 229 10.70 4.55 -12.54
C TYR A 229 11.49 5.85 -12.76
N GLN A 230 11.22 6.89 -11.95
CA GLN A 230 11.90 8.18 -12.04
C GLN A 230 11.74 8.89 -13.41
N SER A 231 10.74 8.48 -14.19
CA SER A 231 10.39 9.13 -15.45
C SER A 231 9.62 10.45 -15.26
N GLY A 232 9.15 10.73 -14.04
CA GLY A 232 8.41 11.92 -13.65
C GLY A 232 6.91 11.75 -13.83
N ALA A 233 6.13 12.11 -12.81
CA ALA A 233 4.66 11.95 -12.79
C ALA A 233 3.94 12.54 -14.03
N ASP A 234 4.42 13.66 -14.59
CA ASP A 234 3.87 14.25 -15.82
C ASP A 234 4.11 13.40 -17.07
N LYS A 235 5.26 12.71 -17.16
CA LYS A 235 5.56 11.79 -18.26
C LYS A 235 4.79 10.49 -18.08
N LEU A 236 4.82 9.92 -16.87
CA LEU A 236 4.09 8.70 -16.53
C LEU A 236 2.59 8.85 -16.82
N ALA A 237 1.97 9.99 -16.48
CA ALA A 237 0.58 10.28 -16.82
C ALA A 237 0.31 10.23 -18.34
N ARG A 238 1.11 10.95 -19.14
CA ARG A 238 0.94 10.99 -20.61
C ARG A 238 1.15 9.63 -21.26
N ASP A 239 2.16 8.89 -20.82
CA ASP A 239 2.50 7.59 -21.41
C ASP A 239 1.45 6.52 -21.05
N ILE A 240 0.93 6.52 -19.82
CA ILE A 240 -0.21 5.67 -19.42
C ILE A 240 -1.48 6.03 -20.22
N GLU A 241 -1.84 7.31 -20.34
CA GLU A 241 -3.01 7.71 -21.15
C GLU A 241 -2.90 7.24 -22.60
N LYS A 242 -1.71 7.37 -23.20
CA LYS A 242 -1.43 6.93 -24.56
C LYS A 242 -1.53 5.40 -24.70
N ALA A 243 -1.03 4.65 -23.73
CA ALA A 243 -1.14 3.18 -23.71
C ALA A 243 -2.60 2.73 -23.57
N ILE A 244 -3.37 3.35 -22.68
CA ILE A 244 -4.81 3.08 -22.49
C ILE A 244 -5.62 3.43 -23.74
N ALA A 245 -5.39 4.59 -24.36
CA ALA A 245 -6.06 4.97 -25.60
C ALA A 245 -5.78 3.96 -26.73
N LYS A 246 -4.52 3.53 -26.87
CA LYS A 246 -4.12 2.51 -27.85
C LYS A 246 -4.81 1.16 -27.59
N ASP A 247 -4.88 0.70 -26.33
CA ASP A 247 -5.56 -0.54 -25.93
C ASP A 247 -7.07 -0.51 -26.22
N ARG A 248 -7.72 0.63 -25.99
CA ARG A 248 -9.14 0.88 -26.33
C ARG A 248 -9.41 0.96 -27.84
N GLY A 249 -8.36 1.13 -28.66
CA GLY A 249 -8.50 1.40 -30.09
C GLY A 249 -8.87 2.87 -30.41
N ASP A 250 -8.73 3.76 -29.43
CA ASP A 250 -8.92 5.20 -29.62
C ASP A 250 -7.80 5.78 -30.49
N LYS A 251 -8.10 6.86 -31.21
CA LYS A 251 -7.06 7.63 -31.92
C LYS A 251 -6.30 8.49 -30.91
N ALA A 252 -5.08 8.05 -30.60
CA ALA A 252 -4.12 8.75 -29.73
C ALA A 252 -3.70 10.13 -30.26
#